data_AF-A0A8T3P5H1-F1
#
_entry.id   AF-A0A8T3P5H1-F1
#
_cell.length_a   1.000
_cell.length_b   1.000
_cell.length_c   1.000
_cell.angle_alpha   90.00
_cell.angle_beta   90.00
_cell.angle_gamma   90.00
#
_symmetry.space_group_name_H-M   'P 1'
#
loop_
_entity.id
_entity.type
_entity.pdbx_description
1 polymer ?
#
loop_
_entity_poly.entity_id
_entity_poly.type
_entity_poly.pdbx_seq_one_letter_code
_entity_poly.pdbx_strand_id
1 'polypeptide(L)'
;MSAGAAAQTAPVNIITDPNPTNLSGRGTFGGLVIDGFARVNSANAAGETTSEVDRVLTDGFRFYGGRLDTDNSGSINYLVIAESGVSFRPDEEIQGLTLEGVGSGTQISYVQVLGSEDDGIEWFGGTVNADHLLINGADDDSLDMDLGYRGRVQYALALQGATNGNYGIESDGNGDNFNAVPFTAPRIANVTILGNKGRIDENT
;
A
#
# COMPACT_ATOMS: atom_id res chain seq x y z
N MET A 1 -16.33 10.81 -39.29
CA MET A 1 -15.73 11.19 -37.99
C MET A 1 -14.90 10.01 -37.55
N SER A 2 -13.57 10.08 -37.67
CA SER A 2 -12.70 9.01 -37.17
C SER A 2 -12.67 9.10 -35.65
N ALA A 3 -13.05 8.01 -34.98
CA ALA A 3 -12.76 7.85 -33.56
C ALA A 3 -11.24 7.91 -33.42
N GLY A 4 -10.73 8.98 -32.80
CA GLY A 4 -9.34 9.03 -32.39
C GLY A 4 -9.11 7.87 -31.43
N ALA A 5 -8.12 7.03 -31.73
CA ALA A 5 -7.65 6.06 -30.77
C ALA A 5 -7.31 6.82 -29.48
N ALA A 6 -7.94 6.45 -28.36
CA ALA A 6 -7.51 6.93 -27.06
C ALA A 6 -6.01 6.61 -26.97
N ALA A 7 -5.18 7.62 -26.74
CA ALA A 7 -3.75 7.42 -26.56
C ALA A 7 -3.58 6.42 -25.42
N GLN A 8 -3.07 5.23 -25.73
CA GLN A 8 -2.66 4.26 -24.72
C GLN A 8 -1.52 4.92 -23.95
N THR A 9 -1.82 5.44 -22.76
CA THR A 9 -0.79 5.96 -21.87
C THR A 9 0.01 4.76 -21.39
N ALA A 10 1.27 4.68 -21.85
CA ALA A 10 2.22 3.74 -21.28
C ALA A 10 2.29 3.95 -19.76
N PRO A 11 2.48 2.89 -18.97
CA PRO A 11 2.57 3.03 -17.52
C PRO A 11 3.73 3.95 -17.13
N VAL A 12 3.54 4.69 -16.03
CA VAL A 12 4.62 5.36 -15.32
C VAL A 12 5.36 4.31 -14.51
N ASN A 13 6.68 4.22 -14.66
CA ASN A 13 7.50 3.27 -13.91
C ASN A 13 8.36 4.00 -12.89
N ILE A 14 8.31 3.59 -11.63
CA ILE A 14 9.25 3.96 -10.57
C ILE A 14 10.16 2.76 -10.37
N ILE A 15 11.37 2.86 -10.94
CA ILE A 15 12.42 1.83 -10.91
C ILE A 15 13.73 2.56 -10.65
N THR A 16 14.48 2.13 -9.64
CA THR A 16 15.80 2.71 -9.31
C THR A 16 16.95 1.79 -9.67
N ASP A 17 16.70 0.52 -10.03
CA ASP A 17 17.73 -0.37 -10.59
C ASP A 17 18.29 0.21 -11.89
N PRO A 18 19.62 0.42 -11.98
CA PRO A 18 20.26 0.90 -13.21
C PRO A 18 20.22 -0.10 -14.37
N ASN A 19 19.88 -1.38 -14.14
CA ASN A 19 19.81 -2.42 -15.18
C ASN A 19 18.58 -3.35 -15.05
N PRO A 20 17.35 -2.81 -15.19
CA PRO A 20 16.12 -3.55 -14.93
C PRO A 20 15.85 -4.55 -16.06
N THR A 21 16.39 -5.76 -15.92
CA THR A 21 16.23 -6.81 -16.94
C THR A 21 15.11 -7.78 -16.60
N ASN A 22 14.76 -7.92 -15.32
CA ASN A 22 13.72 -8.84 -14.85
C ASN A 22 12.86 -8.32 -13.67
N LEU A 23 13.16 -7.13 -13.10
CA LEU A 23 12.43 -6.51 -11.98
C LEU A 23 12.14 -7.51 -10.85
N SER A 24 13.16 -8.30 -10.47
CA SER A 24 13.02 -9.38 -9.48
C SER A 24 13.65 -9.05 -8.13
N GLY A 25 14.25 -7.86 -7.99
CA GLY A 25 14.80 -7.34 -6.75
C GLY A 25 13.72 -6.81 -5.80
N ARG A 26 14.19 -6.16 -4.74
CA ARG A 26 13.46 -5.50 -3.65
C ARG A 26 14.44 -4.60 -2.90
N GLY A 27 13.98 -3.69 -2.04
CA GLY A 27 14.88 -2.96 -1.15
C GLY A 27 15.69 -1.86 -1.83
N THR A 28 15.44 -1.55 -3.11
CA THR A 28 16.26 -0.60 -3.87
C THR A 28 15.90 0.86 -3.59
N PHE A 29 14.69 1.11 -3.09
CA PHE A 29 14.21 2.37 -2.51
C PHE A 29 12.98 2.10 -1.65
N GLY A 30 12.58 3.05 -0.80
CA GLY A 30 11.48 2.83 0.14
C GLY A 30 10.14 2.49 -0.52
N GLY A 31 9.67 3.32 -1.46
CA GLY A 31 8.38 3.11 -2.11
C GLY A 31 7.67 4.42 -2.43
N LEU A 32 6.36 4.35 -2.65
CA LEU A 32 5.50 5.53 -2.80
C LEU A 32 4.59 5.68 -1.59
N VAL A 33 4.69 6.81 -0.90
CA VAL A 33 3.86 7.15 0.26
C VAL A 33 2.94 8.31 -0.10
N ILE A 34 1.65 8.20 0.24
CA ILE A 34 0.65 9.26 0.03
C ILE A 34 -0.04 9.58 1.36
N ASP A 35 0.19 10.79 1.86
CA ASP A 35 -0.42 11.30 3.08
C ASP A 35 -1.71 12.04 2.73
N GLY A 36 -2.83 11.61 3.31
CA GLY A 36 -4.14 12.21 3.12
C GLY A 36 -4.77 12.74 4.41
N PHE A 37 -5.97 13.31 4.28
CA PHE A 37 -6.69 13.97 5.38
C PHE A 37 -7.96 13.23 5.88
N ALA A 38 -8.13 11.96 5.50
CA ALA A 38 -9.23 11.12 5.95
C ALA A 38 -9.01 10.55 7.36
N ARG A 39 -10.07 10.07 8.01
CA ARG A 39 -9.95 9.63 9.41
C ARG A 39 -9.14 8.34 9.54
N VAL A 40 -8.31 8.30 10.58
CA VAL A 40 -7.56 7.15 11.10
C VAL A 40 -7.96 6.93 12.56
N ASN A 41 -7.71 5.75 13.12
CA ASN A 41 -8.11 5.41 14.49
C ASN A 41 -6.98 5.52 15.53
N SER A 42 -5.75 5.84 15.09
CA SER A 42 -4.58 6.17 15.92
C SER A 42 -4.40 7.68 16.17
N ALA A 43 -5.41 8.48 15.83
CA ALA A 43 -5.30 9.93 15.75
C ALA A 43 -5.16 10.64 17.12
N ASN A 44 -4.35 11.70 17.14
CA ASN A 44 -4.25 12.66 18.24
C ASN A 44 -5.49 13.60 18.29
N ALA A 45 -5.47 14.61 19.18
CA ALA A 45 -6.58 15.56 19.33
C ALA A 45 -6.86 16.40 18.05
N ALA A 46 -5.86 16.64 17.20
CA ALA A 46 -6.02 17.29 15.91
C ALA A 46 -6.67 16.37 14.86
N GLY A 47 -6.75 15.06 15.10
CA GLY A 47 -7.29 14.08 14.15
C GLY A 47 -6.23 13.48 13.24
N GLU A 48 -4.95 13.71 13.55
CA GLU A 48 -3.79 13.30 12.77
C GLU A 48 -2.95 12.30 13.57
N THR A 49 -2.15 11.48 12.88
CA THR A 49 -1.12 10.63 13.48
C THR A 49 0.20 10.81 12.73
N THR A 50 1.31 10.33 13.29
CA THR A 50 2.63 10.40 12.66
C THR A 50 2.79 9.28 11.63
N SER A 51 3.30 9.63 10.45
CA SER A 51 3.79 8.65 9.45
C SER A 51 4.99 7.89 10.01
N GLU A 52 5.16 6.63 9.62
CA GLU A 52 6.36 5.86 9.95
C GLU A 52 7.59 6.45 9.24
N VAL A 53 7.38 7.02 8.05
CA VAL A 53 8.43 7.66 7.22
C VAL A 53 8.97 8.94 7.87
N ASP A 54 8.22 9.54 8.78
CA ASP A 54 8.61 10.73 9.52
C ASP A 54 10.02 10.59 10.14
N ARG A 55 10.31 9.41 10.68
CA ARG A 55 11.52 9.17 11.48
C ARG A 55 12.76 8.86 10.66
N VAL A 56 12.60 8.74 9.33
CA VAL A 56 13.67 8.57 8.34
C VAL A 56 14.19 9.92 7.85
N LEU A 57 13.35 10.95 7.89
CA LEU A 57 13.64 12.24 7.29
C LEU A 57 14.16 13.24 8.34
N THR A 58 15.07 14.11 7.92
CA THR A 58 15.73 15.07 8.81
C THR A 58 14.99 16.40 8.92
N ASP A 59 13.84 16.54 8.26
CA ASP A 59 13.08 17.80 8.11
C ASP A 59 11.88 17.95 9.06
N GLY A 60 11.52 16.92 9.84
CA GLY A 60 10.58 16.99 10.97
C GLY A 60 9.25 16.25 10.73
N PHE A 61 8.36 16.33 11.75
CA PHE A 61 7.13 15.54 11.89
C PHE A 61 6.21 15.55 10.66
N ARG A 62 6.13 14.43 9.94
CA ARG A 62 5.10 14.12 8.95
C ARG A 62 3.87 13.54 9.63
N PHE A 63 2.76 14.22 9.43
CA PHE A 63 1.46 13.83 9.93
C PHE A 63 0.54 13.50 8.77
N TYR A 64 -0.26 12.46 8.95
CA TYR A 64 -1.37 12.11 8.07
C TYR A 64 -2.65 11.95 8.88
N GLY A 65 -3.75 11.81 8.15
CA GLY A 65 -5.06 11.67 8.72
C GLY A 65 -5.75 13.02 8.93
N GLY A 66 -6.99 12.96 9.39
CA GLY A 66 -7.78 14.15 9.65
C GLY A 66 -9.23 13.81 9.87
N ARG A 67 -10.11 14.72 9.46
CA ARG A 67 -11.57 14.56 9.59
C ARG A 67 -12.31 14.60 8.24
N LEU A 68 -11.57 14.54 7.13
CA LEU A 68 -12.10 14.69 5.79
C LEU A 68 -12.03 13.38 5.02
N ASP A 69 -13.00 12.50 5.24
CA ASP A 69 -13.06 11.23 4.49
C ASP A 69 -13.15 11.41 2.98
N THR A 70 -13.71 12.53 2.52
CA THR A 70 -13.81 12.83 1.09
C THR A 70 -12.58 13.56 0.56
N ASP A 71 -11.46 13.53 1.28
CA ASP A 71 -10.20 14.13 0.84
C ASP A 71 -9.81 13.60 -0.55
N ASN A 72 -9.14 14.45 -1.31
CA ASN A 72 -8.63 14.16 -2.64
C ASN A 72 -7.14 14.48 -2.70
N SER A 73 -6.35 13.44 -2.55
CA SER A 73 -4.88 13.44 -2.61
C SER A 73 -4.37 13.25 -4.04
N GLY A 74 -5.25 13.25 -5.05
CA GLY A 74 -4.91 13.19 -6.48
C GLY A 74 -5.42 11.95 -7.20
N SER A 75 -4.69 11.54 -8.25
CA SER A 75 -5.02 10.37 -9.05
C SER A 75 -3.77 9.61 -9.48
N ILE A 76 -3.74 8.31 -9.23
CA ILE A 76 -2.75 7.35 -9.73
C ILE A 76 -3.46 6.43 -10.71
N ASN A 77 -2.97 6.38 -11.95
CA ASN A 77 -3.47 5.48 -12.99
C ASN A 77 -2.30 4.95 -13.83
N TYR A 78 -2.22 3.64 -14.05
CA TYR A 78 -1.13 2.97 -14.78
C TYR A 78 0.25 3.26 -14.17
N LEU A 79 0.46 2.82 -12.92
CA LEU A 79 1.73 2.95 -12.20
C LEU A 79 2.36 1.57 -11.99
N VAL A 80 3.67 1.46 -12.24
CA VAL A 80 4.50 0.33 -11.83
C VAL A 80 5.51 0.82 -10.80
N ILE A 81 5.52 0.21 -9.64
CA ILE A 81 6.50 0.38 -8.57
C ILE A 81 7.26 -0.93 -8.51
N ALA A 82 8.57 -0.91 -8.71
CA ALA A 82 9.35 -2.14 -8.72
C ALA A 82 10.58 -2.05 -7.82
N GLU A 83 10.88 -3.16 -7.16
CA GLU A 83 12.05 -3.37 -6.32
C GLU A 83 12.07 -2.40 -5.12
N SER A 84 10.89 -2.09 -4.60
CA SER A 84 10.63 -1.17 -3.49
C SER A 84 10.70 -1.87 -2.12
N GLY A 85 10.19 -1.22 -1.08
CA GLY A 85 10.19 -1.71 0.27
C GLY A 85 11.48 -1.36 1.00
N VAL A 86 11.44 -0.98 2.27
CA VAL A 86 12.63 -0.97 3.13
C VAL A 86 12.23 -1.00 4.60
N SER A 87 12.79 -1.95 5.37
CA SER A 87 12.80 -1.88 6.82
C SER A 87 13.98 -1.04 7.26
N PHE A 88 13.70 0.13 7.86
CA PHE A 88 14.74 1.03 8.32
C PHE A 88 14.94 0.96 9.84
N ARG A 89 13.98 0.40 10.59
CA ARG A 89 14.05 0.01 12.02
C ARG A 89 13.14 -1.19 12.28
N PRO A 90 13.29 -1.89 13.42
CA PRO A 90 12.33 -2.91 13.81
C PRO A 90 10.92 -2.30 13.88
N ASP A 91 9.98 -2.89 13.14
CA ASP A 91 8.56 -2.50 13.09
C ASP A 91 8.36 -1.04 12.62
N GLU A 92 9.28 -0.51 11.79
CA GLU A 92 9.07 0.72 11.02
C GLU A 92 9.59 0.51 9.58
N GLU A 93 8.66 0.42 8.63
CA GLU A 93 8.90 0.03 7.23
C GLU A 93 8.32 1.05 6.24
N ILE A 94 8.80 1.04 4.99
CA ILE A 94 8.11 1.69 3.87
C ILE A 94 7.71 0.59 2.90
N GLN A 95 6.47 0.61 2.44
CA GLN A 95 5.89 -0.41 1.56
C GLN A 95 6.07 -0.11 0.09
N GLY A 96 5.62 -1.02 -0.79
CA GLY A 96 5.56 -0.72 -2.21
C GLY A 96 4.69 0.51 -2.50
N LEU A 97 3.43 0.47 -2.07
CA LEU A 97 2.55 1.63 -2.03
C LEU A 97 1.94 1.76 -0.63
N THR A 98 2.26 2.85 0.06
CA THR A 98 1.71 3.19 1.37
C THR A 98 0.65 4.28 1.23
N LEU A 99 -0.55 4.03 1.73
CA LEU A 99 -1.69 4.93 1.64
C LEU A 99 -2.14 5.34 3.04
N GLU A 100 -1.65 6.48 3.50
CA GLU A 100 -1.84 6.97 4.87
C GLU A 100 -3.02 7.95 4.95
N GLY A 101 -4.15 7.52 5.52
CA GLY A 101 -5.31 8.39 5.72
C GLY A 101 -5.89 8.96 4.41
N VAL A 102 -5.79 8.23 3.29
CA VAL A 102 -6.20 8.74 1.97
C VAL A 102 -7.73 8.72 1.83
N GLY A 103 -8.30 9.82 1.32
CA GLY A 103 -9.74 10.01 1.19
C GLY A 103 -10.37 9.39 -0.06
N SER A 104 -11.69 9.24 -0.03
CA SER A 104 -12.48 8.65 -1.12
C SER A 104 -12.59 9.54 -2.37
N GLY A 105 -12.11 10.78 -2.30
CA GLY A 105 -12.00 11.68 -3.46
C GLY A 105 -10.78 11.37 -4.33
N THR A 106 -9.80 10.62 -3.79
CA THR A 106 -8.61 10.15 -4.50
C THR A 106 -8.95 8.97 -5.42
N GLN A 107 -8.28 8.89 -6.58
CA GLN A 107 -8.43 7.77 -7.52
C GLN A 107 -7.14 6.94 -7.56
N ILE A 108 -7.22 5.65 -7.24
CA ILE A 108 -6.11 4.70 -7.35
C ILE A 108 -6.56 3.55 -8.25
N SER A 109 -5.98 3.41 -9.43
CA SER A 109 -6.35 2.33 -10.36
C SER A 109 -5.17 1.90 -11.24
N TYR A 110 -5.13 0.63 -11.66
CA TYR A 110 -4.05 0.09 -12.49
C TYR A 110 -2.65 0.31 -11.88
N VAL A 111 -2.44 -0.22 -10.67
CA VAL A 111 -1.15 -0.15 -9.97
C VAL A 111 -0.52 -1.54 -9.91
N GLN A 112 0.77 -1.62 -10.22
CA GLN A 112 1.57 -2.83 -10.08
C GLN A 112 2.70 -2.59 -9.08
N VAL A 113 2.83 -3.48 -8.10
CA VAL A 113 3.98 -3.54 -7.19
C VAL A 113 4.73 -4.83 -7.48
N LEU A 114 6.00 -4.71 -7.89
CA LEU A 114 6.85 -5.83 -8.31
C LEU A 114 8.06 -5.92 -7.38
N GLY A 115 8.02 -6.80 -6.38
CA GLY A 115 9.08 -6.97 -5.40
C GLY A 115 9.14 -5.84 -4.38
N SER A 116 8.38 -5.96 -3.29
CA SER A 116 8.55 -5.13 -2.09
C SER A 116 9.37 -5.92 -1.06
N GLU A 117 10.30 -5.27 -0.36
CA GLU A 117 11.02 -5.86 0.80
C GLU A 117 10.15 -5.97 2.05
N ASP A 118 8.93 -5.46 1.98
CA ASP A 118 7.89 -5.63 3.00
C ASP A 118 6.54 -5.84 2.30
N ASP A 119 5.49 -5.09 2.64
CA ASP A 119 4.18 -5.24 2.03
C ASP A 119 4.12 -4.74 0.59
N GLY A 120 3.22 -5.37 -0.17
CA GLY A 120 2.89 -4.91 -1.52
C GLY A 120 2.22 -3.55 -1.50
N ILE A 121 1.03 -3.48 -0.89
CA ILE A 121 0.27 -2.25 -0.72
C ILE A 121 -0.34 -2.26 0.67
N GLU A 122 -0.13 -1.19 1.41
CA GLU A 122 -0.66 -1.04 2.76
C GLU A 122 -1.51 0.22 2.90
N TRP A 123 -2.63 0.08 3.61
CA TRP A 123 -3.52 1.17 3.97
C TRP A 123 -3.49 1.42 5.47
N PHE A 124 -2.98 2.59 5.85
CA PHE A 124 -3.10 3.09 7.22
C PHE A 124 -4.31 4.00 7.33
N GLY A 125 -5.47 3.43 7.65
CA GLY A 125 -6.72 4.17 7.79
C GLY A 125 -7.25 4.77 6.47
N GLY A 126 -8.21 5.69 6.56
CA GLY A 126 -8.79 6.34 5.39
C GLY A 126 -9.92 5.57 4.68
N THR A 127 -10.28 6.04 3.48
CA THR A 127 -11.49 5.63 2.74
C THR A 127 -11.29 5.52 1.23
N VAL A 128 -10.07 5.72 0.73
CA VAL A 128 -9.75 5.61 -0.70
C VAL A 128 -10.20 4.26 -1.26
N ASN A 129 -10.77 4.29 -2.46
CA ASN A 129 -11.03 3.06 -3.21
C ASN A 129 -9.85 2.79 -4.15
N ALA A 130 -9.51 1.53 -4.33
CA ALA A 130 -8.47 1.10 -5.25
C ALA A 130 -8.97 -0.05 -6.14
N ASP A 131 -8.60 -0.04 -7.42
CA ASP A 131 -8.96 -1.11 -8.35
C ASP A 131 -7.89 -1.46 -9.38
N HIS A 132 -7.96 -2.68 -9.95
CA HIS A 132 -6.96 -3.19 -10.90
C HIS A 132 -5.55 -3.15 -10.32
N LEU A 133 -5.34 -3.93 -9.25
CA LEU A 133 -4.07 -4.02 -8.54
C LEU A 133 -3.34 -5.32 -8.91
N LEU A 134 -2.03 -5.23 -9.09
CA LEU A 134 -1.14 -6.38 -9.22
C LEU A 134 -0.05 -6.27 -8.17
N ILE A 135 0.11 -7.30 -7.35
CA ILE A 135 1.23 -7.44 -6.43
C ILE A 135 1.95 -8.72 -6.80
N ASN A 136 3.26 -8.63 -6.98
CA ASN A 136 4.09 -9.79 -7.30
C ASN A 136 5.35 -9.78 -6.45
N GLY A 137 5.46 -10.75 -5.54
CA GLY A 137 6.68 -10.99 -4.77
C GLY A 137 6.93 -9.98 -3.64
N ALA A 138 5.89 -9.47 -2.99
CA ALA A 138 6.01 -8.84 -1.66
C ALA A 138 6.64 -9.83 -0.66
N ASP A 139 7.38 -9.31 0.31
CA ASP A 139 8.14 -10.10 1.28
C ASP A 139 7.40 -10.39 2.56
N ASP A 140 6.43 -9.54 2.89
CA ASP A 140 5.44 -9.78 3.91
C ASP A 140 4.05 -9.91 3.25
N ASP A 141 3.12 -9.02 3.52
CA ASP A 141 1.74 -9.14 3.06
C ASP A 141 1.53 -8.55 1.68
N SER A 142 0.67 -9.19 0.88
CA SER A 142 0.39 -8.65 -0.46
C SER A 142 -0.51 -7.42 -0.40
N LEU A 143 -1.46 -7.42 0.52
CA LEU A 143 -2.38 -6.32 0.80
C LEU A 143 -2.51 -6.26 2.32
N ASP A 144 -2.10 -5.17 2.94
CA ASP A 144 -2.31 -4.95 4.37
C ASP A 144 -3.16 -3.71 4.64
N MET A 145 -4.00 -3.78 5.65
CA MET A 145 -5.01 -2.80 5.97
C MET A 145 -5.08 -2.65 7.47
N ASP A 146 -4.68 -1.49 7.97
CA ASP A 146 -4.74 -1.16 9.40
C ASP A 146 -5.40 0.21 9.63
N LEU A 147 -5.37 0.66 10.88
CA LEU A 147 -5.65 1.99 11.40
C LEU A 147 -7.01 2.56 10.99
N GLY A 148 -7.98 1.66 10.78
CA GLY A 148 -9.36 2.00 10.54
C GLY A 148 -9.71 2.13 9.06
N TYR A 149 -8.93 1.51 8.16
CA TYR A 149 -9.20 1.58 6.73
C TYR A 149 -10.59 1.00 6.42
N ARG A 150 -11.37 1.75 5.66
CA ARG A 150 -12.77 1.42 5.35
C ARG A 150 -13.15 1.71 3.90
N GLY A 151 -12.15 1.71 3.02
CA GLY A 151 -12.33 1.85 1.58
C GLY A 151 -12.76 0.56 0.90
N ARG A 152 -12.61 0.51 -0.42
CA ARG A 152 -12.93 -0.66 -1.25
C ARG A 152 -11.74 -1.04 -2.11
N VAL A 153 -11.45 -2.33 -2.18
CA VAL A 153 -10.46 -2.90 -3.09
C VAL A 153 -11.17 -3.84 -4.06
N GLN A 154 -10.98 -3.65 -5.36
CA GLN A 154 -11.60 -4.50 -6.38
C GLN A 154 -10.66 -4.86 -7.54
N TYR A 155 -10.73 -6.09 -8.03
CA TYR A 155 -9.87 -6.57 -9.13
C TYR A 155 -8.38 -6.55 -8.73
N ALA A 156 -8.01 -7.32 -7.73
CA ALA A 156 -6.61 -7.48 -7.32
C ALA A 156 -6.09 -8.89 -7.67
N LEU A 157 -4.85 -8.96 -8.13
CA LEU A 157 -4.07 -10.19 -8.27
C LEU A 157 -2.84 -10.08 -7.38
N ALA A 158 -2.73 -10.97 -6.41
CA ALA A 158 -1.53 -11.14 -5.60
C ALA A 158 -0.83 -12.45 -5.99
N LEU A 159 0.45 -12.35 -6.33
CA LEU A 159 1.35 -13.48 -6.60
C LEU A 159 2.43 -13.45 -5.52
N GLN A 160 2.35 -14.35 -4.55
CA GLN A 160 3.43 -14.45 -3.57
C GLN A 160 4.70 -14.98 -4.23
N GLY A 161 5.85 -14.50 -3.77
CA GLY A 161 7.12 -14.96 -4.30
C GLY A 161 7.38 -16.42 -3.92
N ALA A 162 8.30 -17.09 -4.63
CA ALA A 162 8.46 -18.54 -4.49
C ALA A 162 8.90 -18.99 -3.08
N THR A 163 9.59 -18.12 -2.34
CA THR A 163 10.18 -18.42 -1.03
C THR A 163 10.00 -17.29 0.00
N ASN A 164 9.17 -16.30 -0.32
CA ASN A 164 8.98 -15.04 0.42
C ASN A 164 7.51 -14.60 0.38
N GLY A 165 7.10 -13.74 1.31
CA GLY A 165 5.72 -13.37 1.56
C GLY A 165 5.17 -14.05 2.83
N ASN A 166 4.05 -13.53 3.31
CA ASN A 166 3.35 -13.98 4.50
C ASN A 166 1.86 -14.21 4.20
N TYR A 167 0.96 -13.30 4.58
CA TYR A 167 -0.44 -13.33 4.23
C TYR A 167 -0.69 -12.76 2.83
N GLY A 168 -1.74 -13.27 2.18
CA GLY A 168 -2.22 -12.68 0.94
C GLY A 168 -3.03 -11.40 1.18
N ILE A 169 -3.71 -11.34 2.32
CA ILE A 169 -4.42 -10.16 2.84
C ILE A 169 -4.25 -10.21 4.36
N GLU A 170 -3.65 -9.18 4.93
CA GLU A 170 -3.76 -8.84 6.35
C GLU A 170 -4.77 -7.70 6.51
N SER A 171 -5.54 -7.73 7.59
CA SER A 171 -6.59 -6.73 7.82
C SER A 171 -6.81 -6.57 9.31
N ASP A 172 -5.89 -5.82 9.86
CA ASP A 172 -5.75 -5.60 11.27
C ASP A 172 -6.42 -4.29 11.69
N GLY A 173 -6.41 -4.02 12.98
CA GLY A 173 -6.90 -2.76 13.52
C GLY A 173 -5.91 -2.25 14.54
N ASN A 174 -6.22 -1.12 15.15
CA ASN A 174 -5.32 -0.46 16.09
C ASN A 174 -4.78 -1.43 17.17
N GLY A 175 -3.48 -1.74 17.11
CA GLY A 175 -2.82 -2.67 18.03
C GLY A 175 -2.75 -2.18 19.47
N ASP A 176 -2.77 -0.87 19.69
CA ASP A 176 -2.74 -0.25 21.02
C ASP A 176 -4.13 -0.15 21.67
N ASN A 177 -5.19 -0.06 20.87
CA ASN A 177 -6.56 0.10 21.31
C ASN A 177 -7.55 -0.60 20.39
N PHE A 178 -7.86 -1.86 20.69
CA PHE A 178 -8.82 -2.68 19.95
C PHE A 178 -10.26 -2.14 19.87
N ASN A 179 -10.61 -1.10 20.65
CA ASN A 179 -11.92 -0.44 20.57
C ASN A 179 -11.86 0.92 19.84
N ALA A 180 -10.69 1.28 19.28
CA ALA A 180 -10.52 2.52 18.55
C ALA A 180 -11.44 2.54 17.31
N VAL A 181 -12.17 3.63 17.15
CA VAL A 181 -13.01 3.87 15.99
C VAL A 181 -12.37 4.92 15.08
N PRO A 182 -12.48 4.77 13.76
CA PRO A 182 -13.16 3.68 13.05
C PRO A 182 -12.45 2.32 13.12
N PHE A 183 -13.22 1.23 13.08
CA PHE A 183 -12.66 -0.10 12.88
C PHE A 183 -12.18 -0.24 11.44
N THR A 184 -11.10 -1.00 11.26
CA THR A 184 -10.72 -1.48 9.94
C THR A 184 -11.81 -2.43 9.45
N ALA A 185 -12.42 -2.06 8.33
CA ALA A 185 -13.57 -2.74 7.76
C ALA A 185 -13.59 -2.56 6.24
N PRO A 186 -12.54 -3.00 5.54
CA PRO A 186 -12.44 -2.88 4.09
C PRO A 186 -13.52 -3.71 3.40
N ARG A 187 -13.88 -3.31 2.18
CA ARG A 187 -14.72 -4.12 1.29
C ARG A 187 -13.89 -4.59 0.12
N ILE A 188 -13.57 -5.88 0.12
CA ILE A 188 -12.70 -6.51 -0.88
C ILE A 188 -13.55 -7.41 -1.79
N ALA A 189 -13.37 -7.30 -3.11
CA ALA A 189 -14.09 -8.12 -4.08
C ALA A 189 -13.27 -8.43 -5.34
N ASN A 190 -13.55 -9.55 -6.00
CA ASN A 190 -12.87 -9.97 -7.23
C ASN A 190 -11.35 -10.04 -7.08
N VAL A 191 -10.88 -10.72 -6.03
CA VAL A 191 -9.45 -10.88 -5.74
C VAL A 191 -9.02 -12.32 -6.01
N THR A 192 -7.85 -12.47 -6.63
CA THR A 192 -7.16 -13.76 -6.78
C THR A 192 -5.82 -13.68 -6.05
N ILE A 193 -5.56 -14.67 -5.20
CA ILE A 193 -4.30 -14.80 -4.48
C ILE A 193 -3.68 -16.13 -4.88
N LEU A 194 -2.49 -16.07 -5.46
CA LEU A 194 -1.65 -17.21 -5.76
C LEU A 194 -0.57 -17.27 -4.69
N GLY A 195 -0.87 -17.98 -3.61
CA GLY A 195 0.05 -18.19 -2.50
C GLY A 195 1.19 -19.14 -2.85
N ASN A 196 2.28 -19.05 -2.11
CA ASN A 196 3.39 -20.00 -2.18
C ASN A 196 3.15 -21.18 -1.21
N LYS A 197 4.10 -22.12 -1.14
CA LYS A 197 4.00 -23.26 -0.18
C LYS A 197 4.39 -22.86 1.26
N GLY A 198 4.44 -21.56 1.56
CA GLY A 198 5.03 -20.97 2.75
C GLY A 198 6.55 -20.91 2.67
N ARG A 199 7.14 -19.95 3.39
CA ARG A 199 8.39 -20.20 4.10
C ARG A 199 8.08 -21.38 5.02
N ILE A 200 8.77 -22.52 4.85
CA ILE A 200 8.69 -23.58 5.86
C ILE A 200 9.24 -22.97 7.17
N ASP A 201 8.34 -22.53 8.01
CA ASP A 201 8.59 -22.27 9.40
C ASP A 201 9.10 -23.59 10.00
N GLU A 202 10.41 -23.63 10.29
CA GLU A 202 11.09 -24.83 10.80
C GLU A 202 10.69 -25.19 12.25
N ASN A 203 9.45 -24.91 12.67
CA ASN A 203 8.95 -25.18 14.02
C ASN A 203 7.58 -25.88 14.03
N THR A 204 7.54 -27.06 13.42
CA THR A 204 6.92 -28.23 14.10
C THR A 204 7.84 -28.74 15.20
#